data_AF-A0A8D2J215-F1
#
_entry.id   AF-A0A8D2J215-F1
#
_cell.length_a   1.000
_cell.length_b   1.000
_cell.length_c   1.000
_cell.angle_alpha   90.00
_cell.angle_beta   90.00
_cell.angle_gamma   90.00
#
_symmetry.space_group_name_H-M   'P 1'
#
loop_
_entity.id
_entity.type
_entity.pdbx_description
1 polymer ?
#
loop_
_entity_poly.entity_id
_entity_poly.type
_entity_poly.pdbx_seq_one_letter_code
_entity_poly.pdbx_strand_id
1 'polypeptide(L)'
;RVCTHNADQWMCSLNRSDSDSSTLAKKSLFVRNATERRSLRVKRVSTQEHPVRTSLDLELDLQASRTRQSRLNDELQTLRDLKQKLEQMKARGERDLPPCVLEDERFQKLLKQAEKQEKKRGLSAEKLMRKASKDVCRLREQSQKVPLQVQSFRVAFVMSHKNPVPGYIRT
;
A
#
# COMPACT_ATOMS: atom_id res chain seq x y z
N ARG A 1 4.43 11.21 -42.83
CA ARG A 1 4.91 12.16 -43.87
C ARG A 1 5.12 11.34 -45.12
N VAL A 2 4.44 11.65 -46.21
CA VAL A 2 4.69 11.00 -47.49
C VAL A 2 5.24 12.08 -48.40
N CYS A 3 6.45 11.88 -48.89
CA CYS A 3 7.10 12.79 -49.82
C CYS A 3 7.20 12.05 -51.15
N THR A 4 6.66 12.64 -52.21
CA THR A 4 6.73 12.08 -53.56
C THR A 4 7.47 13.07 -54.45
N HIS A 5 8.30 12.53 -55.36
CA HIS A 5 9.14 13.28 -56.27
C HIS A 5 8.61 13.08 -57.69
N ASN A 6 8.31 14.19 -58.39
CA ASN A 6 8.04 14.16 -59.81
C ASN A 6 8.85 15.25 -60.51
N ALA A 7 9.61 14.82 -61.52
CA ALA A 7 10.47 15.57 -62.45
C ALA A 7 10.59 17.08 -62.17
N ASP A 8 11.44 17.41 -61.18
CA ASP A 8 11.88 18.76 -60.77
C ASP A 8 11.06 19.48 -59.69
N GLN A 9 10.10 18.81 -59.03
CA GLN A 9 9.45 19.36 -57.83
C GLN A 9 9.24 18.32 -56.71
N TRP A 10 9.69 18.67 -55.51
CA TRP A 10 9.43 17.91 -54.28
C TRP A 10 8.09 18.32 -53.68
N MET A 11 7.12 17.41 -53.65
CA MET A 11 5.87 17.61 -52.92
C MET A 11 5.86 16.77 -51.64
N CYS A 12 5.95 17.47 -50.51
CA CYS A 12 5.78 16.92 -49.18
C CYS A 12 4.32 17.11 -48.75
N SER A 13 3.47 16.08 -48.84
CA SER A 13 2.16 16.15 -48.23
C SER A 13 2.29 15.84 -46.73
N LEU A 14 2.11 16.88 -45.91
CA LEU A 14 1.82 16.67 -44.50
C LEU A 14 0.36 16.22 -44.47
N ASN A 15 0.09 14.98 -44.07
CA ASN A 15 -1.26 14.57 -43.70
C ASN A 15 -1.63 15.34 -42.43
N ARG A 16 -2.00 16.61 -42.60
CA ARG A 16 -2.70 17.38 -41.59
C ARG A 16 -4.11 16.83 -41.64
N SER A 17 -4.51 16.11 -40.60
CA SER A 17 -5.92 16.05 -40.28
C SER A 17 -6.37 17.51 -40.20
N ASP A 18 -7.23 17.94 -41.11
CA ASP A 18 -7.97 19.19 -41.00
C ASP A 18 -8.86 19.08 -39.76
N SER A 19 -8.24 19.21 -38.58
CA SER A 19 -8.96 19.68 -37.42
C SER A 19 -9.14 21.16 -37.63
N ASP A 20 -10.24 21.51 -38.29
CA ASP A 20 -10.86 22.83 -38.20
C ASP A 20 -11.18 23.08 -36.72
N SER A 21 -10.18 23.51 -35.96
CA SER A 21 -10.41 24.28 -34.75
C SER A 21 -10.96 25.64 -35.19
N SER A 22 -12.22 25.63 -35.61
CA SER A 22 -13.07 26.81 -35.63
C SER A 22 -13.01 27.38 -34.24
N THR A 23 -12.22 28.45 -34.07
CA THR A 23 -12.21 29.22 -32.85
C THR A 23 -13.61 29.79 -32.68
N LEU A 24 -14.37 29.09 -31.84
CA LEU A 24 -15.55 29.52 -31.12
C LEU A 24 -15.82 31.01 -31.33
N ALA A 25 -16.74 31.32 -32.25
CA ALA A 25 -17.20 32.66 -32.52
C ALA A 25 -17.87 33.25 -31.27
N LYS A 26 -17.07 33.83 -30.36
CA LYS A 26 -17.53 34.65 -29.23
C LYS A 26 -16.60 35.85 -29.06
N LYS A 27 -16.72 36.78 -30.01
CA LYS A 27 -16.62 38.25 -29.85
C LYS A 27 -15.66 38.75 -28.74
N SER A 28 -14.43 39.09 -29.13
CA SER A 28 -14.04 40.50 -29.24
C SER A 28 -12.84 40.61 -30.18
N LEU A 29 -12.94 41.51 -31.16
CA LEU A 29 -11.81 41.85 -32.01
C LEU A 29 -10.79 42.57 -31.13
N PHE A 30 -9.53 42.15 -31.19
CA PHE A 30 -8.45 42.81 -30.47
C PHE A 30 -8.31 44.25 -30.98
N VAL A 31 -8.80 45.23 -30.21
CA VAL A 31 -8.64 46.66 -30.53
C VAL A 31 -7.30 47.13 -29.98
N ARG A 32 -6.37 47.54 -30.86
CA ARG A 32 -5.15 48.24 -30.43
C ARG A 32 -5.56 49.60 -29.87
N ASN A 33 -5.12 49.92 -28.64
CA ASN A 33 -5.40 51.16 -27.89
C ASN A 33 -6.79 51.29 -27.25
N ALA A 34 -7.31 50.24 -26.60
CA ALA A 34 -8.45 50.40 -25.69
C ALA A 34 -8.05 51.26 -24.47
N THR A 35 -8.84 52.29 -24.16
CA THR A 35 -8.62 53.23 -23.04
C THR A 35 -8.78 52.57 -21.66
N GLU A 36 -9.56 51.50 -21.54
CA GLU A 36 -9.72 50.76 -20.29
C GLU A 36 -9.08 49.36 -20.39
N ARG A 37 -7.93 49.19 -19.73
CA ARG A 37 -7.30 47.88 -19.51
C ARG A 37 -7.97 47.18 -18.32
N ARG A 38 -9.11 46.54 -18.52
CA ARG A 38 -9.64 45.59 -17.51
C ARG A 38 -8.90 44.26 -17.62
N SER A 39 -8.04 43.96 -16.65
CA SER A 39 -7.49 42.62 -16.50
C SER A 39 -8.60 41.68 -16.02
N LEU A 40 -9.17 40.89 -16.93
CA LEU A 40 -10.01 39.74 -16.56
C LEU A 40 -9.11 38.66 -15.96
N ARG A 41 -8.80 38.76 -14.67
CA ARG A 41 -8.22 37.64 -13.94
C ARG A 41 -9.30 36.58 -13.76
N VAL A 42 -9.43 35.71 -14.75
CA VAL A 42 -10.17 34.46 -14.60
C VAL A 42 -9.43 33.65 -13.53
N LYS A 43 -10.01 33.55 -12.34
CA LYS A 43 -9.61 32.50 -11.38
C LYS A 43 -9.89 31.17 -12.08
N ARG A 44 -8.86 30.53 -12.63
CA ARG A 44 -8.95 29.12 -13.01
C ARG A 44 -9.27 28.36 -11.74
N VAL A 45 -10.52 27.90 -11.61
CA VAL A 45 -10.84 26.80 -10.72
C VAL A 45 -10.06 25.63 -11.31
N SER A 46 -9.09 25.11 -10.57
CA SER A 46 -8.33 23.94 -10.99
C SER A 46 -9.25 22.72 -10.91
N THR A 47 -10.13 22.54 -11.89
CA THR A 47 -10.56 21.20 -12.24
C THR A 47 -9.28 20.48 -12.64
N GLN A 48 -8.92 19.45 -11.87
CA GLN A 48 -7.82 18.56 -12.22
C GLN A 48 -8.25 17.78 -13.47
N GLU A 49 -8.19 18.44 -14.62
CA GLU A 49 -8.04 17.84 -15.92
C GLU A 49 -6.69 17.13 -15.87
N HIS A 50 -6.67 15.94 -15.25
CA HIS A 50 -5.55 15.04 -15.41
C HIS A 50 -5.37 14.87 -16.92
N PRO A 51 -4.17 15.11 -17.47
CA PRO A 51 -3.97 14.89 -18.89
C PRO A 51 -4.47 13.49 -19.22
N VAL A 52 -5.38 13.42 -20.21
CA VAL A 52 -6.01 12.16 -20.62
C VAL A 52 -4.89 11.20 -20.94
N ARG A 53 -4.76 10.13 -20.15
CA ARG A 53 -3.72 9.10 -20.36
C ARG A 53 -3.91 8.54 -21.77
N THR A 54 -2.90 8.74 -22.60
CA THR A 54 -2.88 8.24 -23.97
C THR A 54 -2.53 6.76 -23.96
N SER A 55 -2.79 6.05 -25.07
CA SER A 55 -2.37 4.65 -25.22
C SER A 55 -0.86 4.48 -25.03
N LEU A 56 -0.07 5.45 -25.49
CA LEU A 56 1.38 5.49 -25.29
C LEU A 56 1.77 5.58 -23.81
N ASP A 57 1.06 6.39 -23.01
CA ASP A 57 1.34 6.52 -21.56
C ASP A 57 1.12 5.20 -20.82
N LEU A 58 0.11 4.42 -21.23
CA LEU A 58 -0.17 3.10 -20.64
C LEU A 58 0.94 2.08 -20.98
N GLU A 59 1.47 2.12 -22.21
CA GLU A 59 2.60 1.26 -22.61
C GLU A 59 3.87 1.59 -21.82
N LEU A 60 4.15 2.88 -21.61
CA LEU A 60 5.27 3.33 -20.79
C LEU A 60 5.08 2.93 -19.32
N ASP A 61 3.88 3.11 -18.75
CA ASP A 61 3.55 2.67 -17.39
C ASP A 61 3.70 1.15 -17.24
N LEU A 62 3.28 0.37 -18.24
CA LEU A 62 3.44 -1.08 -18.25
C LEU A 62 4.91 -1.48 -18.29
N GLN A 63 5.73 -0.82 -19.10
CA GLN A 63 7.17 -1.08 -19.15
C GLN A 63 7.87 -0.68 -17.85
N ALA A 64 7.50 0.46 -17.26
CA ALA A 64 8.01 0.90 -15.97
C ALA A 64 7.64 -0.12 -14.87
N SER A 65 6.41 -0.63 -14.91
CA SER A 65 5.93 -1.66 -13.98
C SER A 65 6.66 -2.99 -14.15
N ARG A 66 6.86 -3.45 -15.39
CA ARG A 66 7.62 -4.67 -15.69
C ARG A 66 9.07 -4.58 -15.24
N THR A 67 9.72 -3.44 -15.48
CA THR A 67 11.10 -3.19 -15.03
C THR A 67 11.19 -3.21 -13.51
N ARG A 68 10.25 -2.55 -12.83
CA ARG A 68 10.15 -2.58 -11.37
C ARG A 68 9.93 -4.00 -10.85
N GLN A 69 9.03 -4.75 -11.49
CA GLN A 69 8.73 -6.13 -11.10
C GLN A 69 9.93 -7.05 -11.28
N SER A 70 10.67 -6.94 -12.39
CA SER A 70 11.92 -7.69 -12.61
C SER A 70 12.92 -7.42 -11.49
N ARG A 71 13.19 -6.14 -11.21
CA ARG A 71 14.11 -5.74 -10.14
C ARG A 71 13.69 -6.31 -8.77
N LEU A 72 12.40 -6.27 -8.46
CA LEU A 72 11.88 -6.82 -7.20
C LEU A 72 11.99 -8.34 -7.16
N ASN A 73 11.78 -9.03 -8.27
CA ASN A 73 11.97 -10.48 -8.36
C ASN A 73 13.45 -10.86 -8.16
N ASP A 74 14.37 -10.10 -8.75
CA ASP A 74 15.81 -10.31 -8.55
C ASP A 74 16.18 -10.17 -7.07
N GLU A 75 15.68 -9.11 -6.42
CA GLU A 75 15.87 -8.89 -4.99
C GLU A 75 15.27 -10.03 -4.16
N LEU A 76 14.04 -10.46 -4.46
CA LEU A 76 13.42 -11.61 -3.81
C LEU A 76 14.24 -12.88 -3.96
N GLN A 77 14.82 -13.12 -5.15
CA GLN A 77 15.67 -14.27 -5.38
C GLN A 77 16.94 -14.19 -4.53
N THR A 78 17.62 -13.03 -4.49
CA THR A 78 18.81 -12.85 -3.64
C THR A 78 18.52 -13.09 -2.15
N LEU A 79 17.34 -12.67 -1.67
CA LEU A 79 16.91 -12.89 -0.28
C LEU A 79 16.59 -14.37 0.00
N ARG A 80 15.99 -15.07 -0.96
CA ARG A 80 15.74 -16.52 -0.85
C ARG A 80 17.05 -17.30 -0.77
N ASP A 81 18.02 -16.96 -1.62
CA ASP A 81 19.33 -17.61 -1.63
C ASP A 81 20.06 -17.38 -0.30
N LEU A 82 20.02 -16.14 0.21
CA LEU A 82 20.59 -15.81 1.52
C LEU A 82 19.92 -16.61 2.65
N LYS A 83 18.58 -16.65 2.66
CA LYS A 83 17.81 -17.43 3.63
C LYS A 83 18.22 -18.91 3.57
N GLN A 84 18.30 -19.49 2.38
CA GLN A 84 18.66 -20.90 2.22
C GLN A 84 20.08 -21.17 2.74
N LYS A 85 21.05 -20.28 2.49
CA LYS A 85 22.41 -20.40 3.05
C LYS A 85 22.39 -20.38 4.58
N LEU A 86 21.62 -19.48 5.18
CA LEU A 86 21.46 -19.40 6.64
C LEU A 86 20.79 -20.65 7.22
N GLU A 87 19.78 -21.20 6.55
CA GLU A 87 19.13 -22.44 6.97
C GLU A 87 20.07 -23.65 6.88
N GLN A 88 20.89 -23.74 5.83
CA GLN A 88 21.91 -24.78 5.69
C GLN A 88 22.96 -24.71 6.79
N MET A 89 23.44 -23.51 7.13
CA MET A 89 24.35 -23.32 8.26
C MET A 89 23.73 -23.71 9.60
N LYS A 90 22.49 -23.28 9.82
CA LYS A 90 21.73 -23.65 11.02
C LYS A 90 21.58 -25.17 11.14
N ALA A 91 21.35 -25.87 10.03
CA ALA A 91 21.28 -27.33 9.98
C ALA A 91 22.64 -27.99 10.30
N ARG A 92 23.77 -27.35 9.97
CA ARG A 92 25.12 -27.78 10.36
C ARG A 92 25.43 -27.54 11.85
N GLY A 93 24.56 -26.83 12.58
CA GLY A 93 24.74 -26.52 13.99
C GLY A 93 25.52 -25.23 14.26
N GLU A 94 25.88 -24.49 13.21
CA GLU A 94 26.50 -23.17 13.34
C GLU A 94 25.45 -22.18 13.85
N ARG A 95 25.61 -21.73 15.11
CA ARG A 95 24.71 -20.75 15.74
C ARG A 95 25.05 -19.31 15.38
N ASP A 96 26.28 -19.07 14.99
CA ASP A 96 26.79 -17.73 14.70
C ASP A 96 26.71 -17.44 13.20
N LEU A 97 26.21 -16.24 12.86
CA LEU A 97 26.18 -15.81 11.47
C LEU A 97 27.61 -15.56 10.97
N PRO A 98 27.93 -15.89 9.71
CA PRO A 98 29.25 -15.60 9.16
C PRO A 98 29.52 -14.09 9.19
N PRO A 99 30.79 -13.68 9.40
CA PRO A 99 31.19 -12.28 9.30
C PRO A 99 30.73 -11.63 7.97
N CYS A 100 30.83 -12.37 6.86
CA CYS A 100 30.41 -11.87 5.54
C CYS A 100 28.91 -11.59 5.41
N VAL A 101 28.04 -12.21 6.22
CA VAL A 101 26.60 -11.92 6.24
C VAL A 101 26.30 -10.77 7.19
N LEU A 102 27.04 -10.68 8.30
CA LEU A 102 26.94 -9.56 9.25
C LEU A 102 27.41 -8.25 8.63
N GLU A 103 28.39 -8.29 7.72
CA GLU A 103 28.91 -7.14 6.99
C GLU A 103 27.99 -6.65 5.85
N ASP A 104 27.01 -7.45 5.41
CA ASP A 104 26.07 -7.00 4.37
C ASP A 104 25.13 -5.92 4.92
N GLU A 105 25.40 -4.66 4.56
CA GLU A 105 24.61 -3.48 4.92
C GLU A 105 23.11 -3.62 4.63
N ARG A 106 22.73 -4.37 3.58
CA ARG A 106 21.32 -4.60 3.23
C ARG A 106 20.68 -5.52 4.25
N PHE A 107 21.39 -6.58 4.63
CA PHE A 107 20.95 -7.50 5.66
C PHE A 107 20.84 -6.81 7.03
N GLN A 108 21.82 -6.00 7.39
CA GLN A 108 21.75 -5.19 8.62
C GLN A 108 20.54 -4.25 8.64
N LYS A 109 20.22 -3.59 7.52
CA LYS A 109 19.03 -2.73 7.42
C LYS A 109 17.74 -3.52 7.59
N LEU A 110 17.66 -4.71 7.00
CA LEU A 110 16.52 -5.61 7.16
C LEU A 110 16.36 -6.06 8.62
N LEU A 111 17.45 -6.45 9.29
CA LEU A 111 17.44 -6.79 10.72
C LEU A 111 16.95 -5.61 11.58
N LYS A 112 17.49 -4.41 11.36
CA LYS A 112 17.06 -3.18 12.06
C LYS A 112 15.57 -2.88 11.84
N GLN A 113 15.05 -3.11 10.64
CA GLN A 113 13.62 -2.94 10.34
C GLN A 113 12.76 -4.01 11.02
N ALA A 114 13.18 -5.27 11.00
CA ALA A 114 12.50 -6.37 11.66
C ALA A 114 12.40 -6.13 13.18
N GLU A 115 13.50 -5.75 13.81
CA GLU A 115 13.55 -5.42 15.24
C GLU A 115 12.60 -4.24 15.57
N LYS A 116 12.58 -3.20 14.73
CA LYS A 116 11.65 -2.07 14.89
C LYS A 116 10.19 -2.50 14.75
N GLN A 117 9.90 -3.44 13.85
CA GLN A 117 8.54 -3.97 13.66
C GLN A 117 8.12 -4.83 14.86
N GLU A 118 9.03 -5.66 15.38
CA GLU A 118 8.78 -6.48 16.56
C GLU A 118 8.49 -5.62 17.79
N LYS A 119 9.31 -4.59 18.07
CA LYS A 119 9.06 -3.62 19.16
C LYS A 119 7.68 -2.98 19.04
N LYS A 120 7.28 -2.56 17.84
CA LYS A 120 5.95 -2.00 17.59
C LYS A 120 4.83 -3.01 17.86
N ARG A 121 4.99 -4.26 17.43
CA ARG A 121 4.03 -5.34 17.69
C ARG A 121 3.93 -5.63 19.19
N GLY A 122 5.04 -5.67 19.90
CA GLY A 122 5.10 -5.81 21.36
C GLY A 122 4.34 -4.70 22.08
N LEU A 123 4.58 -3.44 21.73
CA LEU A 123 3.85 -2.31 22.29
C LEU A 123 2.33 -2.35 22.00
N SER A 124 1.95 -2.82 20.81
CA SER A 124 0.54 -3.01 20.45
C SER A 124 -0.10 -4.13 21.28
N ALA A 125 0.59 -5.25 21.45
CA ALA A 125 0.14 -6.36 22.28
C ALA A 125 -0.01 -5.93 23.74
N GLU A 126 0.96 -5.17 24.28
CA GLU A 126 0.90 -4.67 25.65
C GLU A 126 -0.31 -3.75 25.87
N LYS A 127 -0.59 -2.82 24.94
CA LYS A 127 -1.79 -1.96 25.01
C LYS A 127 -3.07 -2.78 25.02
N LEU A 128 -3.14 -3.80 24.18
CA LEU A 128 -4.29 -4.70 24.10
C LEU A 128 -4.46 -5.49 25.41
N MET A 129 -3.36 -6.01 25.97
CA MET A 129 -3.37 -6.69 27.27
C MET A 129 -3.82 -5.76 28.39
N ARG A 130 -3.29 -4.53 28.48
CA ARG A 130 -3.73 -3.54 29.47
C ARG A 130 -5.22 -3.22 29.33
N LYS A 131 -5.76 -3.13 28.11
CA LYS A 131 -7.18 -2.91 27.87
C LYS A 131 -8.01 -4.11 28.34
N ALA A 132 -7.61 -5.32 27.98
CA ALA A 132 -8.25 -6.55 28.44
C ALA A 132 -8.24 -6.66 29.99
N SER A 133 -7.12 -6.33 30.63
CA SER A 133 -7.02 -6.31 32.10
C SER A 133 -7.97 -5.29 32.74
N LYS A 134 -8.07 -4.08 32.17
CA LYS A 134 -9.03 -3.06 32.63
C LYS A 134 -10.47 -3.54 32.46
N ASP A 135 -10.79 -4.19 31.34
CA ASP A 135 -12.12 -4.72 31.05
C ASP A 135 -12.50 -5.83 32.05
N VAL A 136 -11.56 -6.73 32.36
CA VAL A 136 -11.73 -7.77 33.38
C VAL A 136 -11.95 -7.15 34.76
N CYS A 137 -11.18 -6.11 35.13
CA CYS A 137 -11.36 -5.43 36.42
C CYS A 137 -12.76 -4.81 36.53
N ARG A 138 -13.18 -4.06 35.50
CA ARG A 138 -14.53 -3.46 35.44
C ARG A 138 -15.63 -4.51 35.50
N LEU A 139 -15.48 -5.64 34.81
CA LEU A 139 -16.45 -6.72 34.82
C LEU A 139 -16.54 -7.37 36.22
N ARG A 140 -15.41 -7.53 36.91
CA ARG A 140 -15.39 -8.05 38.29
C ARG A 140 -16.08 -7.09 39.26
N GLU A 141 -15.81 -5.79 39.16
CA GLU A 141 -16.47 -4.75 39.97
C GLU A 141 -17.98 -4.72 39.72
N GLN A 142 -18.42 -4.80 38.46
CA GLN A 142 -19.84 -4.89 38.12
C GLN A 142 -20.47 -6.18 38.66
N SER A 143 -19.75 -7.30 38.58
CA SER A 143 -20.24 -8.58 39.10
C SER A 143 -20.39 -8.55 40.61
N GLN A 144 -19.48 -7.93 41.37
CA GLN A 144 -19.56 -7.82 42.83
C GLN A 144 -20.81 -7.07 43.32
N LYS A 145 -21.38 -6.18 42.50
CA LYS A 145 -22.62 -5.46 42.82
C LYS A 145 -23.87 -6.34 42.71
N VAL A 146 -23.76 -7.53 42.13
CA VAL A 146 -24.86 -8.50 41.99
C VAL A 146 -24.91 -9.38 43.25
N PRO A 147 -26.09 -9.72 43.81
CA PRO A 147 -26.20 -10.59 44.98
C PRO A 147 -25.40 -11.90 44.83
N LEU A 148 -24.72 -12.31 45.92
CA LEU A 148 -23.81 -13.46 45.95
C LEU A 148 -24.43 -14.76 45.42
N GLN A 149 -25.73 -14.96 45.66
CA GLN A 149 -26.48 -16.13 45.21
C GLN A 149 -26.64 -16.21 43.68
N VAL A 150 -26.73 -15.06 43.00
CA VAL A 150 -26.80 -14.97 41.54
C VAL A 150 -25.40 -15.11 40.92
N GLN A 151 -24.35 -14.64 41.60
CA GLN A 151 -22.97 -14.86 41.18
C GLN A 151 -22.59 -16.35 41.24
N SER A 152 -22.91 -17.05 42.33
CA SER A 152 -22.61 -18.48 42.48
C SER A 152 -23.35 -19.33 41.45
N PHE A 153 -24.62 -19.02 41.16
CA PHE A 153 -25.38 -19.69 40.11
C PHE A 153 -24.76 -19.48 38.73
N ARG A 154 -24.32 -18.26 38.40
CA ARG A 154 -23.65 -17.97 37.13
C ARG A 154 -22.34 -18.71 36.96
N VAL A 155 -21.50 -18.75 38.00
CA VAL A 155 -20.23 -19.47 37.97
C VAL A 155 -20.48 -20.98 37.84
N ALA A 156 -21.41 -21.53 38.62
CA ALA A 156 -21.81 -22.93 38.52
C ALA A 156 -22.35 -23.27 37.12
N PHE A 157 -23.23 -22.44 36.56
CA PHE A 157 -23.78 -22.62 35.22
C PHE A 157 -22.68 -22.61 34.14
N VAL A 158 -21.73 -21.67 34.20
CA VAL A 158 -20.59 -21.62 33.26
C VAL A 158 -19.66 -22.82 33.42
N MET A 159 -19.40 -23.25 34.66
CA MET A 159 -18.56 -24.43 34.93
C MET A 159 -19.22 -25.73 34.48
N SER A 160 -20.53 -25.87 34.66
CA SER A 160 -21.32 -27.03 34.20
C SER A 160 -21.38 -27.13 32.67
N HIS A 161 -21.39 -26.00 31.95
CA HIS A 161 -21.31 -26.00 30.48
C HIS A 161 -19.91 -26.28 29.92
N LYS A 162 -18.85 -26.13 30.74
CA LYS A 162 -17.46 -26.43 30.34
C LYS A 162 -16.98 -27.83 30.74
N ASN A 163 -17.73 -28.55 31.58
CA ASN A 163 -17.49 -29.95 31.91
C ASN A 163 -18.79 -30.75 31.72
N PRO A 164 -19.06 -31.31 30.52
CA PRO A 164 -20.10 -32.31 30.41
C PRO A 164 -19.69 -33.49 31.29
N VAL A 165 -20.46 -33.74 32.36
CA VAL A 165 -20.28 -34.91 33.22
C VAL A 165 -20.31 -36.15 32.32
N PRO A 166 -19.30 -37.03 32.32
CA PRO A 166 -19.36 -38.27 31.54
C PRO A 166 -20.53 -39.08 32.08
N GLY A 167 -21.55 -39.31 31.25
CA GLY A 167 -22.70 -40.11 31.61
C GLY A 167 -22.25 -41.53 31.98
N TYR A 168 -22.35 -41.89 33.26
CA TYR A 168 -22.27 -43.29 33.65
C TYR A 168 -23.58 -43.96 33.24
N ILE A 169 -23.49 -44.80 32.21
CA ILE A 169 -24.52 -45.76 31.83
C ILE A 169 -24.67 -46.73 32.99
N ARG A 170 -25.83 -46.74 33.64
CA ARG A 170 -26.21 -47.79 34.58
C ARG A 170 -26.94 -48.87 33.77
N THR A 171 -26.33 -50.05 33.69
CA THR A 171 -26.88 -51.30 33.16
C THR A 171 -28.18 -51.68 33.84
#